data_AF-A0A7N2N1J5-F1
#
_entry.id   AF-A0A7N2N1J5-F1
#
_cell.length_a   1.000
_cell.length_b   1.000
_cell.length_c   1.000
_cell.angle_alpha   90.00
_cell.angle_beta   90.00
_cell.angle_gamma   90.00
#
_symmetry.space_group_name_H-M   'P 1'
#
loop_
_entity.id
_entity.type
_entity.pdbx_description
1 polymer ?
#
loop_
_entity_poly.entity_id
_entity_poly.type
_entity_poly.pdbx_seq_one_letter_code
_entity_poly.pdbx_strand_id
1 'polypeptide(L)'
;MPALISNKKNHKRTSKYGGSNQCAICLEEIKDGECSRLFPKCNHEFHRTCIDTWLMLHKYTCPVCRNSLEEEIFSISGDDLV
;
A
#
# COMPACT_ATOMS: atom_id res chain seq x y z
N MET A 1 20.91 -23.45 45.35
CA MET A 1 20.29 -22.12 45.14
C MET A 1 19.54 -22.14 43.82
N PRO A 2 18.31 -21.59 43.76
CA PRO A 2 17.21 -22.04 42.90
C PRO A 2 17.23 -21.51 41.46
N ALA A 3 16.33 -22.10 40.66
CA ALA A 3 16.11 -21.95 39.23
C ALA A 3 15.87 -20.53 38.71
N LEU A 4 16.13 -20.31 37.42
CA LEU A 4 15.29 -19.46 36.58
C LEU A 4 15.07 -20.10 35.20
N ILE A 5 13.89 -20.68 35.06
CA ILE A 5 13.24 -21.06 33.81
C ILE A 5 13.13 -19.81 32.93
N SER A 6 13.81 -19.77 31.79
CA SER A 6 13.62 -18.73 30.78
C SER A 6 12.83 -19.29 29.60
N ASN A 7 11.50 -19.21 29.72
CA ASN A 7 10.57 -19.42 28.62
C ASN A 7 10.87 -18.42 27.49
N LYS A 8 11.51 -18.87 26.41
CA LYS A 8 11.63 -18.11 25.17
C LYS A 8 10.26 -18.10 24.47
N LYS A 9 9.40 -17.16 24.86
CA LYS A 9 8.23 -16.75 24.07
C LYS A 9 8.76 -16.13 22.77
N ASN A 10 8.85 -16.89 21.69
CA ASN A 10 9.11 -16.28 20.39
C ASN A 10 7.86 -16.37 19.51
N HIS A 11 7.12 -15.27 19.63
CA HIS A 11 6.13 -14.74 18.71
C HIS A 11 6.11 -15.45 17.36
N LYS A 12 5.02 -16.18 17.11
CA LYS A 12 4.51 -16.36 15.74
C LYS A 12 4.22 -14.96 15.21
N ARG A 13 5.23 -14.28 14.63
CA ARG A 13 5.00 -13.19 13.70
C ARG A 13 4.46 -13.82 12.42
N THR A 14 3.20 -14.25 12.47
CA THR A 14 2.40 -14.30 11.25
C THR A 14 2.08 -12.86 10.90
N SER A 15 3.09 -12.11 10.45
CA SER A 15 2.84 -10.93 9.64
C SER A 15 2.42 -11.48 8.28
N LYS A 16 1.20 -12.01 8.21
CA LYS A 16 0.61 -12.62 7.02
C LYS A 16 0.04 -11.52 6.11
N TYR A 17 0.84 -10.50 5.89
CA TYR A 17 0.64 -9.48 4.85
C TYR A 17 1.89 -9.52 4.00
N GLY A 18 2.07 -10.64 3.30
CA GLY A 18 3.29 -10.98 2.55
C GLY A 18 2.97 -11.65 1.23
N GLY A 19 1.86 -11.28 0.57
CA GLY A 19 1.55 -11.76 -0.78
C GLY A 19 0.20 -12.45 -0.92
N SER A 20 -0.88 -11.85 -0.44
CA SER A 20 -2.24 -12.23 -0.85
C SER A 20 -2.87 -11.00 -1.45
N ASN A 21 -3.20 -11.06 -2.74
CA ASN A 21 -3.81 -10.00 -3.54
C ASN A 21 -5.05 -9.46 -2.82
N GLN A 22 -4.89 -8.53 -1.88
CA GLN A 22 -5.96 -8.00 -1.05
C GLN A 22 -5.83 -6.49 -1.07
N CYS A 23 -6.92 -5.84 -1.43
CA CYS A 23 -6.97 -4.39 -1.53
C CYS A 23 -7.00 -3.80 -0.12
N ALA A 24 -5.97 -3.04 0.28
CA ALA A 24 -5.95 -2.44 1.62
C ALA A 24 -6.99 -1.32 1.83
N ILE A 25 -7.75 -0.95 0.78
CA ILE A 25 -8.78 0.09 0.82
C ILE A 25 -10.14 -0.53 1.19
N CYS A 26 -10.55 -1.61 0.51
CA CYS A 26 -11.81 -2.31 0.80
C CYS A 26 -11.64 -3.59 1.62
N LEU A 27 -10.40 -4.01 1.89
CA LEU A 27 -10.02 -5.23 2.63
C LEU A 27 -10.50 -6.55 1.98
N GLU A 28 -10.88 -6.50 0.70
CA GLU A 28 -11.30 -7.65 -0.10
C GLU A 28 -10.18 -8.23 -0.95
N GLU A 29 -10.35 -9.49 -1.33
CA GLU A 29 -9.46 -10.23 -2.22
C GLU A 29 -9.62 -9.74 -3.66
N ILE A 30 -8.50 -9.34 -4.27
CA ILE A 30 -8.38 -9.00 -5.68
C ILE A 30 -8.39 -10.30 -6.47
N LYS A 31 -9.45 -10.52 -7.26
CA LYS A 31 -9.61 -11.73 -8.07
C LYS A 31 -8.99 -11.59 -9.47
N ASP A 32 -8.58 -12.72 -10.05
CA ASP A 32 -8.20 -12.82 -11.45
C ASP A 32 -9.38 -12.39 -12.35
N GLY A 33 -9.22 -11.26 -13.03
CA GLY A 33 -10.26 -10.63 -13.85
C GLY A 33 -10.77 -9.30 -13.32
N GLU A 34 -10.45 -8.94 -12.07
CA GLU A 34 -10.71 -7.60 -11.57
C GLU A 34 -9.62 -6.62 -12.00
N CYS A 35 -10.02 -5.38 -12.27
CA CYS A 35 -9.07 -4.33 -12.59
C CYS A 35 -8.28 -3.95 -11.34
N SER A 36 -7.13 -4.57 -11.11
CA SER A 36 -6.16 -4.13 -10.10
C SER A 36 -5.14 -3.16 -10.69
N ARG A 37 -4.55 -2.32 -9.84
CA ARG A 37 -3.49 -1.40 -10.23
C ARG A 37 -2.42 -1.35 -9.15
N LEU A 38 -1.17 -1.38 -9.59
CA LEU A 38 -0.01 -1.19 -8.74
C LEU A 38 0.32 0.29 -8.61
N PHE A 39 0.66 0.71 -7.39
CA PHE A 39 1.11 2.07 -7.13
C PHE A 39 2.58 2.24 -7.56
N PRO A 40 2.92 3.19 -8.45
CA PRO A 40 4.24 3.21 -9.11
C PRO A 40 5.45 3.44 -8.18
N LYS A 41 5.30 4.13 -7.03
CA LYS A 41 6.43 4.36 -6.09
C LYS A 41 6.76 3.17 -5.18
N CYS A 42 5.80 2.29 -4.92
CA CYS A 42 5.91 1.28 -3.86
C CYS A 42 5.36 -0.09 -4.26
N ASN A 43 4.81 -0.21 -5.47
CA ASN A 43 4.28 -1.44 -6.07
C ASN A 43 3.19 -2.14 -5.24
N HIS A 44 2.47 -1.39 -4.39
CA HIS A 44 1.31 -1.93 -3.68
C HIS A 44 0.11 -2.07 -4.62
N GLU A 45 -0.58 -3.20 -4.55
CA GLU A 45 -1.73 -3.52 -5.39
C GLU A 45 -3.05 -3.12 -4.75
N PHE A 46 -3.93 -2.49 -5.53
CA PHE A 46 -5.27 -2.08 -5.11
C PHE A 46 -6.26 -2.30 -6.25
N HIS A 47 -7.56 -2.40 -5.95
CA HIS A 47 -8.58 -2.27 -7.01
C HIS A 47 -8.48 -0.90 -7.67
N ARG A 48 -8.57 -0.87 -9.00
CA ARG A 48 -8.59 0.34 -9.81
C ARG A 48 -9.61 1.35 -9.30
N THR A 49 -10.84 0.90 -9.04
CA THR A 49 -11.92 1.74 -8.50
C THR A 49 -11.59 2.28 -7.11
N CYS A 50 -11.03 1.44 -6.24
CA CYS A 50 -10.68 1.84 -4.88
C CYS A 50 -9.54 2.86 -4.88
N ILE A 51 -8.46 2.61 -5.66
CA ILE A 51 -7.35 3.55 -5.74
C ILE A 51 -7.79 4.83 -6.42
N ASP A 52 -8.52 4.79 -7.54
CA ASP A 52 -8.99 6.01 -8.22
C ASP A 52 -9.82 6.91 -7.28
N THR A 53 -10.76 6.33 -6.52
CA THR A 53 -11.55 7.07 -5.51
C THR A 53 -10.67 7.65 -4.41
N TRP A 54 -9.69 6.87 -3.93
CA TRP A 54 -8.74 7.32 -2.93
C TRP A 54 -7.88 8.49 -3.43
N LEU A 55 -7.38 8.43 -4.67
CA LEU A 55 -6.56 9.49 -5.26
C LEU A 55 -7.36 10.80 -5.40
N MET A 56 -8.66 10.72 -5.69
CA MET A 56 -9.56 11.89 -5.72
C MET A 56 -9.75 12.55 -4.34
N LEU A 57 -9.76 11.77 -3.26
CA LEU A 57 -10.00 12.27 -1.90
C LEU A 57 -8.72 12.66 -1.14
N HIS A 58 -7.63 11.91 -1.35
CA HIS A 58 -6.45 11.91 -0.47
C HIS A 58 -5.13 12.16 -1.23
N LYS A 59 -5.18 12.91 -2.34
CA LYS A 59 -4.01 13.46 -3.04
C LYS A 59 -2.92 12.43 -3.35
N TYR A 60 -3.13 11.62 -4.37
CA TYR A 60 -2.15 10.68 -4.94
C TYR A 60 -1.17 10.01 -3.97
N THR A 61 -1.65 9.57 -2.80
CA THR A 61 -0.83 9.03 -1.71
C THR A 61 -1.16 7.56 -1.47
N CYS A 62 -0.13 6.72 -1.31
CA CYS A 62 -0.32 5.30 -1.06
C CYS A 62 -0.92 5.06 0.34
N PRO A 63 -2.04 4.34 0.48
CA PRO A 63 -2.67 4.06 1.77
C PRO A 63 -1.87 3.09 2.65
N VAL A 64 -0.93 2.33 2.08
CA VAL A 64 -0.13 1.34 2.82
C VAL A 64 1.16 1.95 3.37
N CYS A 65 1.92 2.65 2.54
CA CYS A 65 3.25 3.16 2.90
C CYS A 65 3.33 4.69 3.00
N ARG A 66 2.25 5.42 2.67
CA ARG A 66 2.18 6.89 2.68
C ARG A 66 3.13 7.60 1.71
N ASN A 67 3.61 6.92 0.67
CA ASN A 67 4.34 7.59 -0.44
C ASN A 67 3.37 8.38 -1.33
N SER A 68 3.67 9.63 -1.62
CA SER A 68 2.89 10.49 -2.52
C SER A 68 3.53 10.57 -3.92
N LEU A 69 2.71 10.68 -4.97
CA LEU A 69 3.15 10.88 -6.37
C LEU A 69 3.18 12.35 -6.81
N GLU A 70 2.82 13.27 -5.90
CA GLU A 70 2.59 14.68 -6.22
C GLU A 70 3.87 15.40 -6.71
N GLU A 71 5.06 14.90 -6.37
CA GLU A 71 6.34 15.47 -6.84
C GLU A 71 6.60 15.25 -8.34
N GLU A 72 5.99 14.26 -8.98
CA GLU A 72 6.25 13.94 -10.39
C GLU A 72 5.27 14.64 -11.36
N ILE A 73 4.11 15.07 -10.88
CA ILE A 73 3.06 15.69 -11.72
C ILE A 73 3.33 17.19 -11.94
N PHE A 74 3.94 17.88 -10.98
CA PHE A 74 4.24 19.32 -11.08
C PHE A 74 5.30 19.67 -12.15
N SER A 75 6.06 18.70 -12.65
CA SER A 75 7.10 18.94 -13.66
C SER A 75 6.58 18.96 -15.10
N ILE A 76 5.31 18.64 -15.35
CA ILE A 76 4.74 18.55 -16.71
C ILE A 76 3.78 19.72 -17.02
N SER A 77 3.34 20.47 -16.01
CA SER A 77 2.46 21.64 -16.17
C SER A 77 3.10 22.86 -15.49
N GLY A 78 4.22 23.34 -16.02
CA GLY A 78 4.98 24.40 -15.34
C GLY A 78 5.93 25.25 -16.19
N ASP A 79 6.17 24.91 -17.45
CA ASP A 79 6.86 25.76 -18.42
C ASP A 79 6.26 25.45 -19.80
N ASP A 80 5.43 26.31 -20.37
CA ASP A 80 5.95 27.35 -21.25
C ASP A 80 4.92 28.51 -21.32
N LEU A 81 5.14 29.53 -20.49
CA LEU A 81 4.85 30.90 -20.86
C LEU A 81 6.20 31.61 -20.99
N VAL A 82 6.70 31.72 -22.22
CA VAL A 82 7.50 32.87 -22.68
C VAL A 82 7.17 33.19 -24.12
#